data_AF-A0A4S2ABP5-F1
#
_entry.id   AF-A0A4S2ABP5-F1
#
_cell.length_a   1.000
_cell.length_b   1.000
_cell.length_c   1.000
_cell.angle_alpha   90.00
_cell.angle_beta   90.00
_cell.angle_gamma   90.00
#
_symmetry.space_group_name_H-M   'P 1'
#
loop_
_entity.id
_entity.type
_entity.pdbx_description
1 polymer ?
#
loop_
_entity_poly.entity_id
_entity_poly.type
_entity_poly.pdbx_seq_one_letter_code
_entity_poly.pdbx_strand_id
1 'polypeptide(L)'
;MEDVKSKKIEYLFLDIEWNQAPGTSDLDGREAIQIGVVAADEQIQKVKTFSKAIRLSDPKLFNKKTEILSHTPLANIMQGNEEKVVLEKFAQSFPQYCHLIVWSRDTYELFLRDMRKYGITIKRHRVVVLQDVLGVIAGSGNNQIGFENALISSGIEYVPNYLHYAKHDANYLYQLFYQCFQQYSGMTATENCLANDATRMLHTESCRYVQSMSAERKVVVPKSMIFRGYTVCKCCGKKQNWKRLEWEFSSIQKAKNKKNREELKQLPPTESNIEKICKWFQLSYSVSSNAVFVRTAFSRWIVYLQEDKVKELFHENYRTNKSQYFKKQKMKCTEGYHKQKLPSENFFEVIQYIKYHDAGTVKRMSKKSRLEKLLEMVEMELKMKNLEEKDYGYDNMPELRRTNIG
;
A
#
# COMPACT_ATOMS: atom_id res chain seq x y z
N MET A 1 -3.94 -34.63 -35.26
CA MET A 1 -3.21 -33.94 -34.17
C MET A 1 -3.90 -32.60 -34.01
N GLU A 2 -4.81 -32.50 -33.05
CA GLU A 2 -5.66 -31.33 -32.86
C GLU A 2 -4.79 -30.11 -32.55
N ASP A 3 -4.93 -29.07 -33.38
CA ASP A 3 -4.41 -27.74 -33.10
C ASP A 3 -4.96 -27.30 -31.74
N VAL A 4 -4.11 -27.34 -30.71
CA VAL A 4 -4.41 -26.71 -29.43
C VAL A 4 -4.48 -25.22 -29.71
N LYS A 5 -5.69 -24.72 -30.00
CA LYS A 5 -6.00 -23.29 -30.06
C LYS A 5 -5.45 -22.66 -28.79
N SER A 6 -4.30 -22.00 -28.89
CA SER A 6 -3.77 -21.13 -27.86
C SER A 6 -4.88 -20.14 -27.52
N LYS A 7 -5.54 -20.33 -26.36
CA LYS A 7 -6.58 -19.41 -25.91
C LYS A 7 -5.94 -18.03 -25.77
N LYS A 8 -6.36 -17.09 -26.62
CA LYS A 8 -5.90 -15.71 -26.62
C LYS A 8 -6.21 -15.10 -25.25
N ILE A 9 -5.17 -14.62 -24.57
CA ILE A 9 -5.31 -13.93 -23.29
C ILE A 9 -5.64 -12.48 -23.57
N GLU A 10 -6.76 -12.00 -23.04
CA GLU A 10 -7.18 -10.60 -23.16
C GLU A 10 -6.80 -9.81 -21.91
N TYR A 11 -7.06 -10.37 -20.73
CA TYR A 11 -6.85 -9.73 -19.43
C TYR A 11 -5.85 -10.51 -18.57
N LEU A 12 -4.93 -9.80 -17.92
CA LEU A 12 -4.11 -10.30 -16.81
C LEU A 12 -4.43 -9.52 -15.55
N PHE A 13 -4.86 -10.22 -14.51
CA PHE A 13 -5.06 -9.67 -13.17
C PHE A 13 -3.80 -9.98 -12.38
N LEU A 14 -3.01 -8.96 -12.06
CA LEU A 14 -1.70 -9.09 -11.42
C LEU A 14 -1.74 -8.51 -10.01
N ASP A 15 -1.22 -9.29 -9.08
CA ASP A 15 -0.91 -8.83 -7.73
C ASP A 15 0.52 -9.23 -7.35
N ILE A 16 1.18 -8.37 -6.56
CA ILE A 16 2.55 -8.55 -6.09
C ILE A 16 2.57 -8.17 -4.62
N GLU A 17 3.04 -9.09 -3.79
CA GLU A 17 3.40 -8.79 -2.40
C GLU A 17 4.87 -8.41 -2.32
N TRP A 18 5.19 -7.43 -1.48
CA TRP A 18 6.56 -6.95 -1.31
C TRP A 18 6.98 -6.80 0.15
N ASN A 19 8.27 -6.98 0.39
CA ASN A 19 8.93 -6.54 1.61
C ASN A 19 9.33 -5.06 1.45
N GLN A 20 9.00 -4.22 2.44
CA GLN A 20 9.51 -2.85 2.52
C GLN A 20 10.67 -2.84 3.52
N ALA A 21 11.88 -2.56 3.02
CA ALA A 21 13.09 -2.51 3.84
C ALA A 21 12.91 -1.54 5.04
N PRO A 22 13.42 -1.88 6.25
CA PRO A 22 13.30 -1.01 7.41
C PRO A 22 13.83 0.41 7.15
N GLY A 23 13.04 1.42 7.53
CA GLY A 23 13.42 2.84 7.37
C GLY A 23 13.13 3.42 5.98
N THR A 24 12.59 2.63 5.05
CA THR A 24 12.19 3.08 3.71
C THR A 24 10.67 3.17 3.58
N SER A 25 10.19 3.94 2.61
CA SER A 25 8.74 4.09 2.31
C SER A 25 8.44 4.25 0.81
N ASP A 26 9.49 4.51 0.04
CA ASP A 26 9.50 4.68 -1.40
C ASP A 26 9.60 3.34 -2.13
N LEU A 27 9.45 3.41 -3.46
CA LEU A 27 9.45 2.24 -4.34
C LEU A 27 10.79 1.49 -4.27
N ASP A 28 11.92 2.18 -4.20
CA ASP A 28 13.26 1.54 -4.24
C ASP A 28 13.54 0.66 -3.02
N GLY A 29 12.94 0.99 -1.87
CA GLY A 29 12.99 0.16 -0.68
C GLY A 29 12.11 -1.10 -0.72
N ARG A 30 11.39 -1.35 -1.82
CA ARG A 30 10.50 -2.51 -1.98
C ARG A 30 11.20 -3.63 -2.74
N GLU A 31 11.03 -4.87 -2.28
CA GLU A 31 11.45 -6.08 -3.00
C GLU A 31 10.28 -7.06 -3.08
N ALA A 32 9.98 -7.56 -4.28
CA ALA A 32 8.89 -8.49 -4.48
C ALA A 32 9.17 -9.83 -3.76
N ILE A 33 8.20 -10.34 -3.02
CA ILE A 33 8.30 -11.62 -2.29
C ILE A 33 7.29 -12.65 -2.79
N GLN A 34 6.23 -12.21 -3.47
CA GLN A 34 5.28 -13.09 -4.15
C GLN A 34 4.70 -12.40 -5.37
N ILE A 35 4.34 -13.19 -6.38
CA ILE A 35 3.58 -12.75 -7.55
C ILE A 35 2.41 -13.71 -7.78
N GLY A 36 1.25 -13.14 -8.07
CA GLY A 36 0.02 -13.85 -8.39
C GLY A 36 -0.63 -13.28 -9.63
N VAL A 37 -1.11 -14.15 -10.52
CA VAL A 37 -1.74 -13.77 -11.78
C VAL A 37 -2.93 -14.66 -12.06
N VAL A 38 -4.04 -14.04 -12.46
CA VAL A 38 -5.16 -14.71 -13.14
C VAL A 38 -5.21 -14.19 -14.57
N ALA A 39 -5.22 -15.08 -15.56
CA ALA A 39 -5.40 -14.73 -16.96
C ALA A 39 -6.83 -15.07 -17.41
N ALA A 40 -7.44 -14.18 -18.19
CA ALA A 40 -8.77 -14.36 -18.73
C ALA A 40 -8.85 -13.99 -20.22
N ASP A 41 -9.82 -14.58 -20.91
CA ASP A 41 -10.13 -14.28 -22.31
C ASP A 41 -11.03 -13.03 -22.45
N GLU A 42 -11.48 -12.72 -23.67
CA GLU A 42 -12.30 -11.54 -23.96
C GLU A 42 -13.67 -11.57 -23.26
N GLN A 43 -14.20 -12.76 -22.96
CA GLN A 43 -15.43 -12.94 -22.18
C GLN A 43 -15.16 -12.95 -20.66
N ILE A 44 -13.93 -12.61 -20.26
CA ILE A 44 -13.42 -12.59 -18.89
C ILE A 44 -13.52 -14.00 -18.26
N GLN A 45 -13.50 -15.06 -19.06
CA GLN A 45 -13.43 -16.42 -18.53
C GLN A 45 -11.99 -16.77 -18.19
N LYS A 46 -11.78 -17.40 -17.03
CA LYS A 46 -10.43 -17.80 -16.58
C LYS A 46 -9.79 -18.77 -17.57
N VAL A 47 -8.61 -18.41 -18.06
CA VAL A 47 -7.80 -19.23 -18.96
C VAL A 47 -6.76 -20.02 -18.16
N LYS A 48 -6.00 -19.33 -17.29
CA LYS A 48 -4.99 -19.96 -16.43
C LYS A 48 -4.59 -19.05 -15.28
N THR A 49 -3.84 -19.60 -14.33
CA THR A 49 -3.26 -18.86 -13.22
C THR A 49 -1.74 -19.08 -13.17
N PHE A 50 -1.03 -18.12 -12.58
CA PHE A 50 0.40 -18.20 -12.31
C PHE A 50 0.66 -17.67 -10.91
N SER A 51 1.44 -18.38 -10.12
CA SER A 51 1.82 -17.94 -8.78
C SER A 51 3.21 -18.45 -8.43
N LYS A 52 4.05 -17.58 -7.90
CA LYS A 52 5.39 -17.92 -7.41
C LYS A 52 5.75 -17.10 -6.18
N ALA A 53 6.40 -17.75 -5.22
CA ALA A 53 7.15 -17.08 -4.17
C ALA A 53 8.52 -16.65 -4.72
N ILE A 54 8.94 -15.45 -4.34
CA ILE A 54 10.19 -14.81 -4.73
C ILE A 54 11.07 -14.69 -3.49
N ARG A 55 12.33 -15.09 -3.63
CA ARG A 55 13.32 -15.04 -2.56
C ARG A 55 13.86 -13.62 -2.42
N LEU A 56 13.86 -13.14 -1.19
CA LEU A 56 14.49 -11.88 -0.81
C LEU A 56 16.01 -11.93 -1.03
N SER A 57 16.59 -10.85 -1.54
CA SER A 57 18.00 -10.73 -1.85
C SER A 57 18.90 -10.78 -0.61
N ASP A 58 18.53 -10.03 0.44
CA ASP A 58 19.21 -10.02 1.73
C ASP A 58 18.20 -10.24 2.88
N PRO A 59 18.30 -11.36 3.64
CA PRO A 59 17.43 -11.63 4.77
C PRO A 59 17.49 -10.55 5.87
N LYS A 60 18.58 -9.76 5.95
CA LYS A 60 18.70 -8.66 6.91
C LYS A 60 17.77 -7.49 6.62
N LEU A 61 17.30 -7.38 5.38
CA LEU A 61 16.35 -6.36 4.96
C LEU A 61 14.90 -6.76 5.23
N PHE A 62 14.66 -7.96 5.78
CA PHE A 62 13.31 -8.41 6.08
C PHE A 62 12.68 -7.62 7.21
N ASN A 63 11.50 -7.07 6.94
CA ASN A 63 10.75 -6.28 7.88
C ASN A 63 9.73 -7.15 8.62
N LYS A 64 9.80 -7.18 9.96
CA LYS A 64 8.83 -7.92 10.79
C LYS A 64 7.37 -7.51 10.56
N LYS A 65 7.12 -6.28 10.08
CA LYS A 65 5.75 -5.88 9.69
C LYS A 65 5.26 -6.65 8.46
N THR A 66 6.14 -6.96 7.51
CA THR A 66 5.82 -7.76 6.33
C THR A 66 5.47 -9.19 6.72
N GLU A 67 6.13 -9.78 7.72
CA GLU A 67 5.77 -11.12 8.25
C GLU A 67 4.34 -11.16 8.78
N ILE A 68 3.94 -10.13 9.54
CA ILE A 68 2.60 -10.03 10.13
C ILE A 68 1.54 -9.86 9.04
N LEU A 69 1.81 -9.02 8.04
CA LEU A 69 0.85 -8.71 6.97
C LEU A 69 0.70 -9.87 5.98
N SER A 70 1.81 -10.39 5.45
CA SER A 70 1.82 -11.45 4.43
C SER A 70 1.62 -12.86 4.99
N HIS A 71 1.51 -12.99 6.31
CA HIS A 71 1.45 -14.27 7.04
C HIS A 71 2.57 -15.27 6.67
N THR A 72 3.68 -14.76 6.13
CA THR A 72 4.77 -15.59 5.59
C THR A 72 6.06 -15.34 6.37
N PRO A 73 6.56 -16.33 7.13
CA PRO A 73 7.80 -16.18 7.88
C PRO A 73 9.00 -16.10 6.94
N LEU A 74 10.08 -15.46 7.41
CA LEU A 74 11.31 -15.28 6.62
C LEU A 74 11.84 -16.59 6.05
N ALA A 75 11.79 -17.68 6.83
CA ALA A 75 12.26 -18.99 6.39
C ALA A 75 11.56 -19.46 5.09
N ASN A 76 10.26 -19.18 4.94
CA ASN A 76 9.49 -19.54 3.76
C ASN A 76 9.81 -18.61 2.58
N ILE A 77 10.02 -17.31 2.84
CA ILE A 77 10.43 -16.35 1.80
C ILE A 77 11.79 -16.74 1.22
N MET A 78 12.74 -17.16 2.07
CA MET A 78 14.07 -17.57 1.62
C MET A 78 14.08 -18.85 0.78
N GLN A 79 13.03 -19.67 0.85
CA GLN A 79 12.82 -20.82 -0.03
C GLN A 79 12.22 -20.45 -1.41
N GLY A 80 11.91 -19.16 -1.63
CA GLY A 80 11.41 -18.64 -2.89
C GLY A 80 12.40 -18.82 -4.05
N ASN A 81 11.90 -18.56 -5.26
CA ASN A 81 12.72 -18.57 -6.46
C ASN A 81 13.43 -17.22 -6.60
N GLU A 82 14.56 -17.18 -7.30
CA GLU A 82 15.19 -15.91 -7.66
C GLU A 82 14.23 -15.03 -8.49
N GLU A 83 14.17 -13.74 -8.18
CA GLU A 83 13.26 -12.76 -8.80
C GLU A 83 13.35 -12.79 -10.33
N LYS A 84 14.57 -12.76 -10.89
CA LYS A 84 14.82 -12.84 -12.34
C LYS A 84 14.16 -14.07 -12.96
N VAL A 85 14.38 -15.25 -12.37
CA VAL A 85 13.85 -16.53 -12.88
C VAL A 85 12.32 -16.53 -12.86
N VAL A 86 11.70 -15.92 -11.85
CA VAL A 86 10.24 -15.81 -11.76
C VAL A 86 9.70 -14.89 -12.85
N LEU A 87 10.32 -13.74 -13.08
CA LEU A 87 9.89 -12.77 -14.08
C LEU A 87 10.11 -13.28 -15.52
N GLU A 88 11.19 -14.03 -15.77
CA GLU A 88 11.40 -14.71 -17.05
C GLU A 88 10.30 -15.75 -17.31
N LYS A 89 9.96 -16.56 -16.29
CA LYS A 89 8.85 -17.52 -16.37
C LYS A 89 7.50 -16.83 -16.57
N PHE A 90 7.28 -15.67 -15.95
CA PHE A 90 6.09 -14.85 -16.18
C PHE A 90 6.03 -14.42 -17.66
N ALA A 91 7.12 -13.85 -18.20
CA ALA A 91 7.16 -13.38 -19.59
C ALA A 91 6.95 -14.51 -20.60
N GLN A 92 7.51 -15.70 -20.34
CA GLN A 92 7.29 -16.91 -21.14
C GLN A 92 5.84 -17.40 -21.03
N SER A 93 5.26 -17.35 -19.83
CA SER A 93 3.88 -17.79 -19.59
C SER A 93 2.87 -16.86 -20.24
N PHE A 94 3.17 -15.57 -20.36
CA PHE A 94 2.24 -14.55 -20.86
C PHE A 94 2.86 -13.76 -22.02
N PRO A 95 3.05 -14.40 -23.18
CA PRO A 95 3.75 -13.78 -24.31
C PRO A 95 2.95 -12.63 -24.95
N GLN A 96 1.62 -12.61 -24.76
CA GLN A 96 0.72 -11.57 -25.27
C GLN A 96 -0.51 -11.44 -24.36
N TYR A 97 -0.93 -10.20 -24.13
CA TYR A 97 -2.16 -9.81 -23.44
C TYR A 97 -2.49 -8.35 -23.78
N CYS A 98 -3.77 -7.99 -23.79
CA CYS A 98 -4.21 -6.65 -24.16
C CYS A 98 -4.30 -5.71 -22.95
N HIS A 99 -4.73 -6.25 -21.80
CA HIS A 99 -5.02 -5.50 -20.59
C HIS A 99 -4.29 -6.08 -19.38
N LEU A 100 -3.64 -5.22 -18.60
CA LEU A 100 -3.05 -5.55 -17.29
C LEU A 100 -3.85 -4.84 -16.21
N ILE A 101 -4.59 -5.62 -15.43
CA ILE A 101 -5.43 -5.15 -14.33
C ILE A 101 -4.63 -5.31 -13.04
N VAL A 102 -4.48 -4.21 -12.32
CA VAL A 102 -3.85 -4.17 -11.00
C VAL A 102 -4.78 -3.46 -10.02
N TRP A 103 -4.62 -3.75 -8.74
CA TRP A 103 -5.36 -3.00 -7.71
C TRP A 103 -4.92 -1.53 -7.68
N SER A 104 -3.61 -1.29 -7.55
CA SER A 104 -3.03 0.03 -7.30
C SER A 104 -1.92 0.38 -8.29
N ARG A 105 -1.60 1.68 -8.39
CA ARG A 105 -0.50 2.16 -9.23
C ARG A 105 0.87 1.67 -8.75
N ASP A 106 1.04 1.56 -7.44
CA ASP A 106 2.22 1.02 -6.78
C ASP A 106 2.57 -0.40 -7.27
N THR A 107 1.58 -1.28 -7.36
CA THR A 107 1.75 -2.66 -7.89
C THR A 107 2.27 -2.64 -9.33
N TYR A 108 1.73 -1.75 -10.17
CA TYR A 108 2.15 -1.63 -11.56
C TYR A 108 3.55 -1.03 -11.71
N GLU A 109 3.86 0.02 -10.94
CA GLU A 109 5.18 0.65 -10.96
C GLU A 109 6.28 -0.30 -10.47
N LEU A 110 5.98 -1.10 -9.43
CA LEU A 110 6.85 -2.16 -8.94
C LEU A 110 7.11 -3.22 -10.03
N PHE A 111 6.05 -3.73 -10.66
CA PHE A 111 6.16 -4.67 -11.77
C PHE A 111 7.03 -4.13 -12.92
N LEU A 112 6.79 -2.89 -13.35
CA LEU A 112 7.58 -2.27 -14.43
C LEU A 112 9.04 -2.06 -14.03
N ARG A 113 9.31 -1.69 -12.78
CA ARG A 113 10.68 -1.53 -12.26
C ARG A 113 11.41 -2.87 -12.31
N ASP A 114 10.80 -3.93 -11.79
CA ASP A 114 11.46 -5.23 -11.65
C ASP A 114 11.68 -5.90 -13.01
N MET A 115 10.73 -5.78 -13.95
CA MET A 115 10.93 -6.24 -15.33
C MET A 115 12.09 -5.49 -16.02
N ARG A 116 12.18 -4.17 -15.83
CA ARG A 116 13.27 -3.34 -16.40
C ARG A 116 14.63 -3.63 -15.77
N LYS A 117 14.68 -3.86 -14.46
CA LYS A 117 15.88 -4.23 -13.70
C LYS A 117 16.63 -5.40 -14.35
N TYR A 118 15.90 -6.38 -14.90
CA TYR A 118 16.49 -7.56 -15.54
C TYR A 118 16.48 -7.51 -17.08
N GLY A 119 16.13 -6.38 -17.69
CA GLY A 119 16.06 -6.25 -19.16
C GLY A 119 14.96 -7.10 -19.81
N ILE A 120 13.95 -7.53 -19.05
CA ILE A 120 12.87 -8.37 -19.56
C ILE A 120 11.87 -7.50 -20.31
N THR A 121 11.64 -7.81 -21.60
CA THR A 121 10.73 -7.03 -22.45
C THR A 121 9.30 -7.09 -21.93
N ILE A 122 8.77 -5.93 -21.53
CA ILE A 122 7.36 -5.77 -21.16
C ILE A 122 6.52 -5.73 -22.45
N LYS A 123 5.52 -6.60 -22.54
CA LYS A 123 4.64 -6.65 -23.72
C LYS A 123 3.75 -5.41 -23.78
N ARG A 124 3.42 -4.94 -24.98
CA ARG A 124 2.52 -3.80 -25.16
C ARG A 124 1.13 -4.15 -24.62
N HIS A 125 0.65 -3.40 -23.64
CA HIS A 125 -0.64 -3.61 -23.01
C HIS A 125 -1.24 -2.27 -22.56
N ARG A 126 -2.50 -2.30 -22.13
CA ARG A 126 -3.19 -1.20 -21.46
C ARG A 126 -3.32 -1.52 -19.98
N VAL A 127 -2.83 -0.63 -19.12
CA VAL A 127 -3.00 -0.78 -17.67
C VAL A 127 -4.40 -0.30 -17.24
N VAL A 128 -5.02 -1.03 -16.32
CA VAL A 128 -6.23 -0.62 -15.61
C VAL A 128 -5.95 -0.70 -14.12
N VAL A 129 -5.95 0.46 -13.46
CA VAL A 129 -5.83 0.55 -12.00
C VAL A 129 -7.23 0.53 -11.42
N LEU A 130 -7.66 -0.61 -10.87
CA LEU A 130 -9.05 -0.79 -10.47
C LEU A 130 -9.45 0.16 -9.33
N GLN A 131 -8.54 0.50 -8.43
CA GLN A 131 -8.80 1.49 -7.38
C GLN A 131 -9.16 2.87 -7.95
N ASP A 132 -8.53 3.29 -9.05
CA ASP A 132 -8.85 4.56 -9.73
C ASP A 132 -10.22 4.50 -10.42
N VAL A 133 -10.54 3.37 -11.06
CA VAL A 133 -11.86 3.12 -11.66
C VAL A 133 -12.95 3.22 -10.60
N LEU A 134 -12.79 2.51 -9.47
CA LEU A 134 -13.72 2.53 -8.35
C LEU A 134 -13.84 3.92 -7.70
N GLY A 135 -12.76 4.69 -7.65
CA GLY A 135 -12.78 6.07 -7.21
C GLY A 135 -13.74 6.95 -8.02
N VAL A 136 -13.92 6.64 -9.31
CA VAL A 136 -14.85 7.35 -10.20
C VAL A 136 -16.27 6.80 -10.12
N ILE A 137 -16.43 5.48 -10.12
CA ILE A 137 -17.76 4.86 -10.29
C ILE A 137 -18.48 4.51 -8.98
N ALA A 138 -17.74 4.38 -7.87
CA ALA A 138 -18.25 3.99 -6.56
C ALA A 138 -18.00 5.04 -5.45
N GLY A 139 -16.99 5.90 -5.61
CA GLY A 139 -16.53 6.84 -4.57
C GLY A 139 -17.56 7.88 -4.12
N SER A 140 -17.61 8.15 -2.80
CA SER A 140 -18.32 9.28 -2.17
C SER A 140 -17.40 10.44 -1.79
N GLY A 141 -16.36 10.72 -2.60
CA GLY A 141 -15.42 11.82 -2.38
C GLY A 141 -13.95 11.39 -2.37
N ASN A 142 -13.07 12.29 -1.92
CA ASN A 142 -11.61 12.24 -2.09
C ASN A 142 -10.85 11.05 -1.46
N ASN A 143 -11.51 10.10 -0.80
CA ASN A 143 -10.83 8.97 -0.16
C ASN A 143 -10.84 7.75 -1.09
N GLN A 144 -9.65 7.28 -1.47
CA GLN A 144 -9.50 6.02 -2.19
C GLN A 144 -9.99 4.85 -1.33
N ILE A 145 -10.80 3.99 -1.92
CA ILE A 145 -11.29 2.75 -1.30
C ILE A 145 -10.12 1.78 -1.09
N GLY A 146 -10.09 1.06 0.03
CA GLY A 146 -9.16 -0.05 0.27
C GLY A 146 -9.63 -1.37 -0.36
N PHE A 147 -8.71 -2.30 -0.61
CA PHE A 147 -9.04 -3.54 -1.33
C PHE A 147 -10.09 -4.39 -0.61
N GLU A 148 -9.88 -4.69 0.67
CA GLU A 148 -10.86 -5.42 1.50
C GLU A 148 -12.24 -4.75 1.50
N ASN A 149 -12.28 -3.42 1.63
CA ASN A 149 -13.53 -2.66 1.58
C ASN A 149 -14.24 -2.81 0.23
N ALA A 150 -13.48 -2.87 -0.87
CA ALA A 150 -14.04 -3.11 -2.19
C ALA A 150 -14.70 -4.49 -2.27
N LEU A 151 -14.03 -5.53 -1.76
CA LEU A 151 -14.59 -6.88 -1.72
C LEU A 151 -15.90 -6.91 -0.93
N ILE A 152 -15.91 -6.32 0.27
CA ILE A 152 -17.11 -6.21 1.12
C ILE A 152 -18.24 -5.47 0.39
N SER A 153 -17.95 -4.30 -0.19
CA SER A 153 -18.96 -3.49 -0.88
C SER A 153 -19.49 -4.16 -2.15
N SER A 154 -18.68 -4.97 -2.82
CA SER A 154 -19.14 -5.83 -3.91
C SER A 154 -19.84 -7.10 -3.46
N GLY A 155 -19.85 -7.44 -2.16
CA GLY A 155 -20.39 -8.72 -1.69
C GLY A 155 -19.59 -9.94 -2.15
N ILE A 156 -18.27 -9.77 -2.37
CA ILE A 156 -17.37 -10.88 -2.69
C ILE A 156 -16.94 -11.54 -1.39
N GLU A 157 -17.20 -12.84 -1.30
CA GLU A 157 -16.72 -13.65 -0.19
C GLU A 157 -15.19 -13.83 -0.29
N TYR A 158 -14.51 -13.56 0.82
CA TYR A 158 -13.07 -13.74 0.94
C TYR A 158 -12.74 -14.35 2.30
N VAL A 159 -11.61 -15.06 2.36
CA VAL A 159 -11.04 -15.55 3.62
C VAL A 159 -10.03 -14.51 4.10
N PRO A 160 -10.21 -13.88 5.28
CA PRO A 160 -9.32 -12.82 5.76
C PRO A 160 -7.84 -13.21 5.81
N ASN A 161 -7.54 -14.45 6.20
CA ASN A 161 -6.17 -14.97 6.28
C ASN A 161 -5.50 -15.17 4.90
N TYR A 162 -6.24 -15.03 3.81
CA TYR A 162 -5.73 -15.09 2.44
C TYR A 162 -5.55 -13.70 1.82
N LEU A 163 -5.96 -12.63 2.49
CA LEU A 163 -5.54 -11.29 2.10
C LEU A 163 -4.02 -11.16 2.30
N HIS A 164 -3.39 -10.34 1.49
CA HIS A 164 -1.93 -10.18 1.46
C HIS A 164 -1.18 -11.43 1.01
N TYR A 165 -1.85 -12.23 0.18
CA TYR A 165 -1.26 -13.38 -0.49
C TYR A 165 -1.54 -13.28 -1.98
N ALA A 166 -0.50 -13.00 -2.76
CA ALA A 166 -0.65 -12.53 -4.14
C ALA A 166 -1.53 -13.44 -5.03
N LYS A 167 -1.47 -14.77 -4.82
CA LYS A 167 -2.32 -15.73 -5.55
C LYS A 167 -3.81 -15.49 -5.31
N HIS A 168 -4.19 -15.25 -4.05
CA HIS A 168 -5.57 -15.05 -3.64
C HIS A 168 -6.03 -13.65 -3.98
N ASP A 169 -5.20 -12.65 -3.75
CA ASP A 169 -5.50 -11.25 -4.10
C ASP A 169 -5.66 -11.05 -5.61
N ALA A 170 -4.84 -11.69 -6.45
CA ALA A 170 -5.07 -11.69 -7.90
C ALA A 170 -6.42 -12.33 -8.29
N ASN A 171 -6.87 -13.36 -7.55
CA ASN A 171 -8.17 -13.99 -7.79
C ASN A 171 -9.34 -13.12 -7.29
N TYR A 172 -9.21 -12.49 -6.13
CA TYR A 172 -10.21 -11.54 -5.63
C TYR A 172 -10.29 -10.30 -6.54
N LEU A 173 -9.16 -9.84 -7.07
CA LEU A 173 -9.10 -8.75 -8.05
C LEU A 173 -9.83 -9.11 -9.34
N TYR A 174 -9.66 -10.34 -9.84
CA TYR A 174 -10.43 -10.87 -10.97
C TYR A 174 -11.94 -10.84 -10.69
N GLN A 175 -12.37 -11.35 -9.53
CA GLN A 175 -13.79 -11.41 -9.17
C GLN A 175 -14.39 -10.00 -9.05
N LEU A 176 -13.67 -9.09 -8.38
CA LEU A 176 -14.05 -7.70 -8.19
C LEU A 176 -14.19 -6.98 -9.52
N PHE A 177 -13.19 -7.09 -10.39
CA PHE A 177 -13.26 -6.51 -11.72
C PHE A 177 -14.45 -7.05 -12.52
N TYR A 178 -14.64 -8.38 -12.57
CA TYR A 178 -15.71 -9.00 -13.33
C TYR A 178 -17.08 -8.51 -12.85
N GLN A 179 -17.30 -8.51 -11.54
CA GLN A 179 -18.57 -8.09 -10.97
C GLN A 179 -18.84 -6.59 -11.17
N CYS A 180 -17.85 -5.73 -10.93
CA CYS A 180 -17.98 -4.30 -11.18
C CYS A 180 -18.21 -4.00 -12.66
N PHE A 181 -17.51 -4.69 -13.56
CA PHE A 181 -17.68 -4.53 -15.01
C PHE A 181 -19.10 -4.90 -15.44
N GLN A 182 -19.62 -6.04 -14.98
CA GLN A 182 -20.98 -6.50 -15.30
C GLN A 182 -22.04 -5.52 -14.78
N GLN A 183 -21.97 -5.16 -13.49
CA GLN A 183 -22.92 -4.22 -12.88
C GLN A 183 -22.89 -2.86 -13.55
N TYR A 184 -21.71 -2.27 -13.72
CA TYR A 184 -21.56 -0.95 -14.31
C TYR A 184 -21.99 -0.91 -15.78
N SER A 185 -21.60 -1.93 -16.56
CA SER A 185 -22.00 -2.02 -17.97
C SER A 185 -23.51 -2.19 -18.11
N GLY A 186 -24.16 -2.98 -17.23
CA GLY A 186 -25.62 -3.11 -17.20
C GLY A 186 -26.32 -1.79 -16.86
N MET A 187 -25.85 -1.10 -15.80
CA MET A 187 -26.40 0.19 -15.37
C MET A 187 -26.19 1.33 -16.37
N THR A 188 -25.21 1.21 -17.27
CA THR A 188 -24.85 2.25 -18.26
C THR A 188 -25.02 1.78 -19.71
N ALA A 189 -25.78 0.71 -19.95
CA ALA A 189 -25.89 0.07 -21.27
C ALA A 189 -26.39 1.02 -22.37
N THR A 190 -27.26 1.97 -22.03
CA THR A 190 -27.81 2.97 -22.95
C THR A 190 -27.03 4.29 -22.94
N GLU A 191 -25.97 4.38 -22.13
CA GLU A 191 -25.24 5.63 -21.90
C GLU A 191 -23.90 5.63 -22.65
N ASN A 192 -23.78 6.60 -23.55
CA ASN A 192 -22.53 6.87 -24.26
C ASN A 192 -21.79 8.06 -23.68
N CYS A 193 -20.51 8.14 -24.02
CA CYS A 193 -19.64 9.27 -23.72
C CYS A 193 -18.69 9.54 -24.89
N LEU A 194 -17.99 10.65 -24.83
CA LEU A 194 -17.02 11.02 -25.85
C LEU A 194 -15.62 10.65 -25.37
N ALA A 195 -14.92 9.86 -26.18
CA ALA A 195 -13.51 9.57 -25.99
C ALA A 195 -12.66 10.45 -26.90
N ASN A 196 -11.53 10.92 -26.37
CA ASN A 196 -10.42 11.38 -27.19
C ASN A 196 -9.63 10.16 -27.67
N ASP A 197 -9.56 9.90 -28.98
CA ASP A 197 -8.88 8.70 -29.48
C ASP A 197 -7.36 8.68 -29.20
N ALA A 198 -6.73 9.86 -29.17
CA ALA A 198 -5.31 10.00 -28.91
C ALA A 198 -4.96 9.82 -27.42
N THR A 199 -5.71 10.47 -26.52
CA THR A 199 -5.41 10.43 -25.07
C THR A 199 -6.19 9.37 -24.30
N ARG A 200 -7.20 8.75 -24.94
CA ARG A 200 -8.14 7.79 -24.32
C ARG A 200 -8.86 8.35 -23.10
N MET A 201 -9.00 9.68 -23.04
CA MET A 201 -9.75 10.37 -21.99
C MET A 201 -11.25 10.34 -22.30
N LEU A 202 -12.08 10.00 -21.32
CA LEU A 202 -13.54 10.00 -21.42
C LEU A 202 -14.13 11.30 -20.91
N HIS A 203 -15.12 11.80 -21.64
CA HIS A 203 -15.79 13.07 -21.39
C HIS A 203 -17.31 12.92 -21.51
N THR A 204 -18.02 13.71 -20.70
CA THR A 204 -19.45 13.99 -20.93
C THR A 204 -19.59 14.95 -22.10
N GLU A 205 -20.71 14.92 -22.82
CA GLU A 205 -20.98 15.83 -23.96
C GLU A 205 -20.81 17.31 -23.59
N SER A 206 -21.24 17.71 -22.39
CA SER A 206 -21.11 19.08 -21.86
C SER A 206 -19.73 19.44 -21.30
N CYS A 207 -18.68 18.67 -21.57
CA CYS A 207 -17.34 18.96 -21.04
C CYS A 207 -16.66 20.08 -21.84
N ARG A 208 -16.10 21.09 -21.16
CA ARG A 208 -15.34 22.19 -21.81
C ARG A 208 -14.19 21.72 -22.70
N TYR A 209 -13.57 20.58 -22.38
CA TYR A 209 -12.48 20.02 -23.17
C TYR A 209 -12.98 19.37 -24.47
N VAL A 210 -14.26 18.97 -24.55
CA VAL A 210 -14.86 18.45 -25.78
C VAL A 210 -15.09 19.58 -26.78
N GLN A 211 -15.45 20.77 -26.31
CA GLN A 211 -15.70 21.93 -27.19
C GLN A 211 -14.46 22.34 -27.98
N SER A 212 -13.26 22.17 -27.40
CA SER A 212 -11.97 22.47 -28.03
C SER A 212 -11.36 21.29 -28.80
N MET A 213 -11.96 20.10 -28.76
CA MET A 213 -11.47 18.93 -29.51
C MET A 213 -11.94 18.97 -30.98
N SER A 214 -11.04 18.63 -31.90
CA SER A 214 -11.39 18.41 -33.31
C SER A 214 -12.36 17.23 -33.47
N ALA A 215 -13.23 17.27 -34.48
CA ALA A 215 -14.23 16.24 -34.74
C ALA A 215 -13.58 14.86 -34.99
N GLU A 216 -12.47 14.82 -35.72
CA GLU A 216 -11.71 13.60 -36.03
C GLU A 216 -11.15 12.86 -34.81
N ARG A 217 -10.95 13.56 -33.69
CA ARG A 217 -10.42 12.98 -32.44
C ARG A 217 -11.53 12.52 -31.49
N LYS A 218 -12.80 12.79 -31.81
CA LYS A 218 -13.96 12.47 -30.97
C LYS A 218 -14.55 11.14 -31.43
N VAL A 219 -14.59 10.18 -30.53
CA VAL A 219 -15.26 8.90 -30.77
C VAL A 219 -16.32 8.71 -29.71
N VAL A 220 -17.54 8.35 -30.14
CA VAL A 220 -18.62 7.97 -29.23
C VAL A 220 -18.35 6.54 -28.76
N VAL A 221 -18.28 6.34 -27.46
CA VAL A 221 -18.00 5.03 -26.84
C VAL A 221 -18.88 4.80 -25.61
N PRO A 222 -19.15 3.54 -25.23
CA PRO A 222 -19.88 3.25 -24.00
C PRO A 222 -19.04 3.64 -22.78
N LYS A 223 -19.71 4.02 -21.68
CA LYS A 223 -19.03 4.38 -20.42
C LYS A 223 -18.18 3.26 -19.84
N SER A 224 -18.53 2.00 -20.11
CA SER A 224 -17.79 0.81 -19.67
C SER A 224 -16.36 0.73 -20.21
N MET A 225 -15.98 1.56 -21.20
CA MET A 225 -14.60 1.68 -21.68
C MET A 225 -13.59 2.05 -20.58
N ILE A 226 -14.03 2.61 -19.45
CA ILE A 226 -13.18 2.84 -18.27
C ILE A 226 -12.48 1.53 -17.80
N PHE A 227 -13.12 0.38 -17.97
CA PHE A 227 -12.55 -0.95 -17.66
C PHE A 227 -11.58 -1.47 -18.73
N ARG A 228 -11.41 -0.74 -19.85
CA ARG A 228 -10.48 -1.07 -20.95
C ARG A 228 -9.27 -0.11 -21.01
N GLY A 229 -8.96 0.56 -19.90
CA GLY A 229 -7.80 1.44 -19.75
C GLY A 229 -8.04 2.89 -20.19
N TYR A 230 -9.30 3.28 -20.37
CA TYR A 230 -9.65 4.69 -20.58
C TYR A 230 -9.77 5.39 -19.22
N THR A 231 -9.40 6.67 -19.17
CA THR A 231 -9.47 7.47 -17.95
C THR A 231 -10.56 8.53 -18.05
N VAL A 232 -11.34 8.74 -17.01
CA VAL A 232 -12.35 9.82 -17.02
C VAL A 232 -11.67 11.16 -16.75
N CYS A 233 -12.01 12.18 -17.54
CA CYS A 233 -11.52 13.53 -17.35
C CYS A 233 -11.81 14.02 -15.92
N LYS A 234 -10.83 14.68 -15.28
CA LYS A 234 -10.97 15.23 -13.91
C LYS A 234 -12.21 16.13 -13.73
N CYS A 235 -12.63 16.86 -14.75
CA CYS A 235 -13.85 17.67 -14.71
C CYS A 235 -15.13 16.83 -14.73
N CYS A 236 -15.12 15.73 -15.47
CA CYS A 236 -16.26 14.83 -15.61
C CYS A 236 -16.36 13.87 -14.42
N GLY A 237 -15.25 13.32 -13.94
CA GLY A 237 -15.23 12.34 -12.87
C GLY A 237 -15.70 12.86 -11.50
N LYS A 238 -15.79 14.18 -11.31
CA LYS A 238 -16.39 14.79 -10.11
C LYS A 238 -17.92 14.86 -10.16
N LYS A 239 -18.54 14.57 -11.30
CA LYS A 239 -20.00 14.63 -11.48
C LYS A 239 -20.63 13.30 -11.08
N GLN A 240 -21.82 13.36 -10.47
CA GLN A 240 -22.56 12.16 -10.03
C GLN A 240 -22.95 11.23 -11.18
N ASN A 241 -22.95 11.69 -12.43
CA ASN A 241 -23.35 10.89 -13.59
C ASN A 241 -22.39 9.74 -13.95
N TRP A 242 -21.20 9.69 -13.35
CA TRP A 242 -20.28 8.54 -13.43
C TRP A 242 -20.43 7.58 -12.26
N LYS A 243 -20.92 8.08 -11.13
CA LYS A 243 -21.11 7.30 -9.90
C LYS A 243 -22.40 6.50 -10.02
N ARG A 244 -22.26 5.19 -10.19
CA ARG A 244 -23.39 4.26 -10.33
C ARG A 244 -23.41 3.19 -9.25
N LEU A 245 -22.26 2.88 -8.68
CA LEU A 245 -22.16 1.96 -7.56
C LEU A 245 -22.35 2.76 -6.27
N GLU A 246 -23.48 2.56 -5.59
CA GLU A 246 -23.83 3.25 -4.35
C GLU A 246 -23.13 2.61 -3.13
N TRP A 247 -21.80 2.59 -3.14
CA TRP A 247 -21.01 2.02 -2.06
C TRP A 247 -20.83 3.06 -0.93
N GLU A 248 -21.41 2.81 0.24
CA GLU A 248 -21.27 3.67 1.43
C GLU A 248 -20.12 3.21 2.35
N PHE A 249 -18.88 3.57 2.00
CA PHE A 249 -17.68 3.12 2.73
C PHE A 249 -17.57 3.62 4.18
N SER A 250 -18.22 4.75 4.51
CA SER A 250 -17.99 5.42 5.79
C SER A 250 -18.81 4.89 6.96
N SER A 251 -19.94 4.22 6.72
CA SER A 251 -20.87 3.78 7.77
C SER A 251 -20.52 2.37 8.29
N ILE A 252 -20.22 1.43 7.40
CA ILE A 252 -20.00 0.01 7.75
C ILE A 252 -18.71 -0.18 8.57
N GLN A 253 -17.60 0.44 8.17
CA GLN A 253 -16.33 0.35 8.91
C GLN A 253 -16.34 1.17 10.20
N LYS A 254 -16.98 2.36 10.22
CA LYS A 254 -17.17 3.11 11.47
C LYS A 254 -18.02 2.32 12.45
N ALA A 255 -19.08 1.67 11.99
CA ALA A 255 -19.94 0.83 12.83
C ALA A 255 -19.19 -0.41 13.35
N LYS A 256 -18.47 -1.13 12.49
CA LYS A 256 -17.70 -2.34 12.88
C LYS A 256 -16.51 -2.01 13.79
N ASN A 257 -15.74 -0.97 13.48
CA ASN A 257 -14.63 -0.52 14.33
C ASN A 257 -15.12 0.10 15.65
N LYS A 258 -16.25 0.82 15.63
CA LYS A 258 -16.89 1.30 16.87
C LYS A 258 -17.36 0.13 17.71
N LYS A 259 -18.05 -0.84 17.12
CA LYS A 259 -18.54 -2.04 17.83
C LYS A 259 -17.38 -2.83 18.45
N ASN A 260 -16.34 -3.18 17.69
CA ASN A 260 -15.17 -3.88 18.22
C ASN A 260 -14.43 -3.06 19.29
N ARG A 261 -14.38 -1.73 19.17
CA ARG A 261 -13.78 -0.85 20.18
C ARG A 261 -14.59 -0.84 21.48
N GLU A 262 -15.92 -0.74 21.39
CA GLU A 262 -16.79 -0.79 22.58
C GLU A 262 -16.73 -2.17 23.25
N GLU A 263 -16.68 -3.26 22.48
CA GLU A 263 -16.50 -4.62 23.01
C GLU A 263 -15.18 -4.76 23.76
N LEU A 264 -14.05 -4.30 23.19
CA LEU A 264 -12.74 -4.33 23.85
C LEU A 264 -12.68 -3.43 25.08
N LYS A 265 -13.40 -2.30 25.08
CA LYS A 265 -13.47 -1.37 26.21
C LYS A 265 -14.20 -1.96 27.42
N GLN A 266 -15.16 -2.86 27.18
CA GLN A 266 -15.92 -3.55 28.24
C GLN A 266 -15.18 -4.74 28.85
N LEU A 267 -14.03 -5.15 28.30
CA LEU A 267 -13.30 -6.30 28.82
C LEU A 267 -12.62 -5.97 30.17
N PRO A 268 -12.78 -6.82 31.19
CA PRO A 268 -12.01 -6.71 32.43
C PRO A 268 -10.52 -7.02 32.18
N PRO A 269 -9.59 -6.46 32.98
CA PRO A 269 -8.15 -6.61 32.79
C PRO A 269 -7.61 -7.97 33.27
N THR A 270 -8.18 -9.07 32.76
CA THR A 270 -7.62 -10.42 32.91
C THR A 270 -6.40 -10.58 32.00
N GLU A 271 -5.50 -11.54 32.28
CA GLU A 271 -4.30 -11.75 31.45
C GLU A 271 -4.61 -11.93 29.95
N SER A 272 -5.64 -12.73 29.63
CA SER A 272 -6.09 -12.95 28.24
C SER A 272 -6.66 -11.68 27.59
N ASN A 273 -7.37 -10.85 28.35
CA ASN A 273 -7.93 -9.61 27.82
C ASN A 273 -6.87 -8.51 27.70
N ILE A 274 -5.93 -8.45 28.64
CA ILE A 274 -4.75 -7.59 28.57
C ILE A 274 -3.97 -7.90 27.29
N GLU A 275 -3.74 -9.18 27.00
CA GLU A 275 -3.13 -9.62 25.75
C GLU A 275 -3.88 -9.12 24.51
N LYS A 276 -5.20 -9.34 24.45
CA LYS A 276 -6.05 -8.90 23.33
C LYS A 276 -5.95 -7.39 23.12
N ILE A 277 -6.06 -6.61 24.19
CA ILE A 277 -6.02 -5.15 24.15
C ILE A 277 -4.62 -4.65 23.73
N CYS A 278 -3.55 -5.15 24.36
CA CYS A 278 -2.18 -4.74 24.01
C CYS A 278 -1.81 -5.13 22.57
N LYS A 279 -2.24 -6.31 22.09
CA LYS A 279 -2.09 -6.72 20.68
C LYS A 279 -2.86 -5.80 19.74
N TRP A 280 -4.09 -5.42 20.08
CA TRP A 280 -4.88 -4.46 19.28
C TRP A 280 -4.14 -3.13 19.05
N PHE A 281 -3.44 -2.64 20.08
CA PHE A 281 -2.62 -1.42 20.00
C PHE A 281 -1.19 -1.64 19.47
N GLN A 282 -0.80 -2.89 19.19
CA GLN A 282 0.55 -3.29 18.80
C GLN A 282 1.60 -2.82 19.82
N LEU A 283 1.35 -3.11 21.10
CA LEU A 283 2.24 -2.80 22.21
C LEU A 283 2.81 -4.07 22.81
N SER A 284 4.10 -4.02 23.19
CA SER A 284 4.70 -5.10 23.97
C SER A 284 4.28 -4.96 25.42
N TYR A 285 4.04 -6.07 26.10
CA TYR A 285 3.63 -6.06 27.49
C TYR A 285 4.19 -7.27 28.25
N SER A 286 4.25 -7.15 29.57
CA SER A 286 4.43 -8.28 30.49
C SER A 286 3.55 -8.07 31.71
N VAL A 287 2.92 -9.14 32.18
CA VAL A 287 1.99 -9.10 33.32
C VAL A 287 2.70 -9.63 34.57
N SER A 288 2.45 -8.96 35.69
CA SER A 288 2.79 -9.39 37.04
C SER A 288 1.52 -9.27 37.89
N SER A 289 1.50 -9.92 39.06
CA SER A 289 0.32 -10.08 39.93
C SER A 289 -0.63 -8.86 40.06
N ASN A 290 -0.13 -7.63 40.17
CA ASN A 290 -0.94 -6.41 40.21
C ASN A 290 -0.45 -5.30 39.27
N ALA A 291 0.40 -5.63 38.29
CA ALA A 291 1.02 -4.64 37.42
C ALA A 291 1.18 -5.15 35.99
N VAL A 292 0.87 -4.29 35.03
CA VAL A 292 1.14 -4.52 33.61
C VAL A 292 2.24 -3.57 33.18
N PHE A 293 3.37 -4.13 32.75
CA PHE A 293 4.46 -3.37 32.16
C PHE A 293 4.20 -3.27 30.68
N VAL A 294 4.09 -2.05 30.16
CA VAL A 294 3.80 -1.79 28.75
C VAL A 294 5.01 -1.10 28.15
N ARG A 295 5.45 -1.58 27.00
CA ARG A 295 6.57 -1.02 26.26
C ARG A 295 6.10 -0.56 24.88
N THR A 296 6.28 0.73 24.62
CA THR A 296 6.15 1.29 23.29
C THR A 296 7.51 1.24 22.58
N ALA A 297 7.55 1.67 21.33
CA ALA A 297 8.83 1.86 20.64
C ALA A 297 9.68 2.98 21.27
N PHE A 298 9.07 3.84 22.09
CA PHE A 298 9.68 5.07 22.59
C PHE A 298 10.02 5.00 24.08
N SER A 299 9.13 4.48 24.92
CA SER A 299 9.32 4.45 26.38
C SER A 299 8.67 3.23 27.04
N ARG A 300 8.96 3.05 28.33
CA ARG A 300 8.34 2.05 29.20
C ARG A 300 7.31 2.69 30.12
N TRP A 301 6.29 1.90 30.43
CA TRP A 301 5.15 2.28 31.25
C TRP A 301 4.84 1.17 32.25
N ILE A 302 4.34 1.55 33.43
CA ILE A 302 3.84 0.62 34.45
C ILE A 302 2.40 0.99 34.76
N VAL A 303 1.50 0.04 34.61
CA VAL A 303 0.06 0.18 34.87
C VAL A 303 -0.27 -0.68 36.09
N TYR A 304 -0.56 -0.07 37.23
CA TYR A 304 -0.99 -0.80 38.41
C TYR A 304 -2.49 -1.04 38.40
N LEU A 305 -2.86 -2.29 38.61
CA LEU A 305 -4.23 -2.77 38.66
C LEU A 305 -4.63 -3.03 40.11
N GLN A 306 -5.84 -2.62 40.46
CA GLN A 306 -6.51 -3.03 41.68
C GLN A 306 -7.91 -3.46 41.29
N GLU A 307 -8.23 -4.74 41.52
CA GLU A 307 -9.43 -5.38 40.99
C GLU A 307 -9.49 -5.18 39.46
N ASP A 308 -10.64 -4.75 38.92
CA ASP A 308 -10.84 -4.53 37.48
C ASP A 308 -10.47 -3.11 37.01
N LYS A 309 -9.74 -2.34 37.84
CA LYS A 309 -9.47 -0.91 37.58
C LYS A 309 -7.99 -0.60 37.59
N VAL A 310 -7.61 0.36 36.73
CA VAL A 310 -6.30 0.99 36.78
C VAL A 310 -6.29 2.03 37.89
N LYS A 311 -5.30 1.94 38.80
CA LYS A 311 -5.13 2.87 39.92
C LYS A 311 -3.99 3.84 39.71
N GLU A 312 -2.88 3.33 39.19
CA GLU A 312 -1.70 4.14 38.99
C GLU A 312 -1.08 3.88 37.63
N LEU A 313 -0.54 4.95 37.04
CA LEU A 313 0.15 4.93 35.77
C LEU A 313 1.50 5.60 35.97
N PHE A 314 2.56 4.92 35.57
CA PHE A 314 3.92 5.43 35.63
C PHE A 314 4.56 5.42 34.25
N HIS A 315 5.37 6.43 33.99
CA HIS A 315 6.06 6.64 32.73
C HIS A 315 7.56 6.80 32.96
N GLU A 316 8.36 6.18 32.10
CA GLU A 316 9.82 6.23 32.19
C GLU A 316 10.36 7.68 32.05
N ASN A 317 11.34 8.01 32.88
CA ASN A 317 12.00 9.32 32.87
C ASN A 317 13.01 9.42 31.71
N TYR A 318 12.86 10.43 30.85
CA TYR A 318 13.78 10.66 29.71
C TYR A 318 15.20 11.11 30.11
N ARG A 319 15.38 11.67 31.31
CA ARG A 319 16.70 12.18 31.75
C ARG A 319 17.47 11.10 32.52
N THR A 320 18.26 10.32 31.81
CA THR A 320 19.28 9.46 32.42
C THR A 320 20.51 10.30 32.76
N ASN A 321 20.75 10.53 34.04
CA ASN A 321 22.00 11.16 34.50
C ASN A 321 23.12 10.10 34.45
N LYS A 322 24.27 10.39 33.81
CA LYS A 322 25.38 9.44 33.60
C LYS A 322 25.87 8.75 34.89
N SER A 323 25.64 9.35 36.05
CA SER A 323 26.02 8.84 37.37
C SER A 323 25.17 7.68 37.90
N GLN A 324 24.01 7.36 37.30
CA GLN A 324 23.13 6.28 37.77
C GLN A 324 23.41 4.90 37.16
N TYR A 325 24.29 4.82 36.16
CA TYR A 325 24.55 3.55 35.44
C TYR A 325 25.16 2.47 36.35
N PHE A 326 25.88 2.86 37.40
CA PHE A 326 26.57 1.97 38.34
C PHE A 326 25.68 1.44 39.49
N LYS A 327 24.39 1.81 39.57
CA LYS A 327 23.49 1.39 40.66
C LYS A 327 22.38 0.40 40.24
N LYS A 328 22.41 -0.11 39.02
CA LYS A 328 21.32 -0.92 38.41
C LYS A 328 20.94 -2.21 39.17
N GLN A 329 21.82 -2.80 39.98
CA GLN A 329 21.52 -4.03 40.71
C GLN A 329 20.73 -3.83 42.02
N LYS A 330 20.51 -2.59 42.48
CA LYS A 330 19.81 -2.27 43.75
C LYS A 330 18.58 -1.36 43.59
N MET A 331 18.13 -1.11 42.37
CA MET A 331 17.05 -0.13 42.12
C MET A 331 15.66 -0.75 42.34
N LYS A 332 14.77 0.00 43.00
CA LYS A 332 13.35 -0.40 43.15
C LYS A 332 12.65 -0.36 41.78
N CYS A 333 11.60 -1.16 41.58
CA CYS A 333 10.87 -1.28 40.30
C CYS A 333 10.36 0.06 39.73
N THR A 334 10.07 1.04 40.59
CA THR A 334 9.60 2.39 40.21
C THR A 334 10.72 3.42 40.06
N GLU A 335 11.97 3.06 40.38
CA GLU A 335 13.11 3.96 40.33
C GLU A 335 13.52 4.20 38.87
N GLY A 336 13.32 5.43 38.40
CA GLY A 336 13.46 5.78 36.97
C GLY A 336 12.12 6.08 36.27
N TYR A 337 10.99 6.03 36.98
CA TYR A 337 9.69 6.42 36.47
C TYR A 337 9.13 7.63 37.21
N HIS A 338 8.25 8.41 36.58
CA HIS A 338 7.40 9.41 37.23
C HIS A 338 5.94 8.98 37.17
N LYS A 339 5.16 9.39 38.17
CA LYS A 339 3.70 9.16 38.19
C LYS A 339 3.05 10.03 37.12
N GLN A 340 2.42 9.40 36.14
CA GLN A 340 1.66 10.05 35.10
C GLN A 340 0.22 10.29 35.59
N LYS A 341 -0.37 11.42 35.23
CA LYS A 341 -1.80 11.66 35.50
C LYS A 341 -2.63 10.58 34.82
N LEU A 342 -3.42 9.86 35.61
CA LEU A 342 -4.24 8.77 35.12
C LEU A 342 -5.33 9.31 34.17
N PRO A 343 -5.41 8.84 32.91
CA PRO A 343 -6.40 9.31 31.96
C PRO A 343 -7.78 8.68 32.16
N SER A 344 -7.85 7.49 32.76
CA SER A 344 -9.07 6.74 33.05
C SER A 344 -8.78 5.59 34.00
N GLU A 345 -9.80 5.09 34.70
CA GLU A 345 -9.72 3.82 35.46
C GLU A 345 -9.83 2.59 34.53
N ASN A 346 -10.27 2.78 33.28
CA ASN A 346 -10.45 1.68 32.33
C ASN A 346 -9.12 1.31 31.63
N PHE A 347 -8.78 0.02 31.66
CA PHE A 347 -7.52 -0.46 31.09
C PHE A 347 -7.37 -0.17 29.59
N PHE A 348 -8.41 -0.39 28.78
CA PHE A 348 -8.38 -0.10 27.34
C PHE A 348 -8.06 1.38 27.07
N GLU A 349 -8.68 2.30 27.81
CA GLU A 349 -8.45 3.75 27.66
C GLU A 349 -7.04 4.16 28.10
N VAL A 350 -6.50 3.51 29.13
CA VAL A 350 -5.11 3.74 29.57
C VAL A 350 -4.12 3.26 28.51
N ILE A 351 -4.32 2.08 27.92
CA ILE A 351 -3.47 1.58 26.83
C ILE A 351 -3.60 2.46 25.58
N GLN A 352 -4.81 2.93 25.27
CA GLN A 352 -5.05 3.89 24.20
C GLN A 352 -4.24 5.18 24.40
N TYR A 353 -4.28 5.71 25.61
CA TYR A 353 -3.52 6.90 25.99
C TYR A 353 -2.02 6.67 25.78
N ILE A 354 -1.45 5.58 26.29
CA ILE A 354 -0.03 5.24 26.13
C ILE A 354 0.38 5.23 24.65
N LYS A 355 -0.39 4.54 23.79
CA LYS A 355 -0.09 4.45 22.36
C LYS A 355 0.01 5.83 21.70
N TYR A 356 -0.99 6.68 21.92
CA TYR A 356 -1.08 7.97 21.24
C TYR A 356 -0.20 9.04 21.87
N HIS A 357 0.05 8.97 23.17
CA HIS A 357 0.99 9.84 23.87
C HIS A 357 2.38 9.72 23.24
N ASP A 358 2.88 8.50 23.10
CA ASP A 358 4.23 8.26 22.59
C ASP A 358 4.32 8.47 21.07
N ALA A 359 3.30 8.03 20.32
CA ALA A 359 3.24 8.32 18.88
C ALA A 359 3.23 9.84 18.60
N GLY A 360 2.51 10.62 19.41
CA GLY A 360 2.50 12.07 19.33
C GLY A 360 3.86 12.70 19.64
N THR A 361 4.61 12.13 20.59
CA THR A 361 5.95 12.60 20.93
C THR A 361 6.97 12.27 19.85
N VAL A 362 6.96 11.04 19.31
CA VAL A 362 7.79 10.66 18.15
C VAL A 362 7.50 11.57 16.94
N LYS A 363 6.23 11.87 16.65
CA LYS A 363 5.85 12.78 15.56
C LYS A 363 6.32 14.23 15.77
N ARG A 364 6.39 14.69 17.02
CA ARG A 364 6.96 16.01 17.36
C ARG A 364 8.48 16.01 17.20
N MET A 365 9.15 14.92 17.59
CA MET A 365 10.60 14.76 17.46
C MET A 365 11.06 14.54 16.02
N SER A 366 10.23 13.94 15.16
CA SER A 366 10.50 13.79 13.73
C SER A 366 10.28 15.10 12.93
N LYS A 367 9.72 16.14 13.56
CA LYS A 367 9.47 17.42 12.92
C LYS A 367 10.76 18.24 12.96
N LYS A 368 11.52 18.22 11.87
CA LYS A 368 12.78 18.98 11.73
C LYS A 368 12.60 20.43 12.17
N SER A 369 13.47 20.86 13.08
CA SER A 369 13.57 22.25 13.51
C SER A 369 13.93 23.14 12.33
N ARG A 370 13.65 24.45 12.44
CA ARG A 370 14.04 25.42 11.40
C ARG A 370 15.56 25.40 11.16
N LEU A 371 16.34 25.16 12.21
CA LEU A 371 17.80 25.06 12.13
C LEU A 371 18.25 23.80 11.38
N GLU A 372 17.67 22.63 11.66
CA GLU A 372 18.00 21.40 10.92
C GLU A 372 17.64 21.50 9.44
N LYS A 373 16.53 22.15 9.10
CA LYS A 373 16.19 22.44 7.70
C LYS A 373 17.19 23.37 7.03
N LEU A 374 17.67 24.39 7.74
CA LEU A 374 18.70 25.30 7.24
C LEU A 374 20.04 24.58 7.03
N LEU A 375 20.43 23.72 7.97
CA LEU A 375 21.65 22.92 7.86
C LEU A 375 21.59 21.94 6.67
N GLU A 376 20.45 21.29 6.43
CA GLU A 376 20.27 20.43 5.25
C GLU A 376 20.34 21.22 3.94
N MET A 377 19.79 22.43 3.87
CA MET A 377 19.93 23.28 2.68
C MET A 377 21.39 23.66 2.43
N VAL A 378 22.13 24.02 3.47
CA VAL A 378 23.57 24.32 3.37
C VAL A 378 24.35 23.08 2.93
N GLU A 379 24.02 21.90 3.47
CA GLU A 379 24.67 20.65 3.08
C GLU A 379 24.36 20.27 1.62
N MET A 380 23.14 20.52 1.14
CA MET A 380 22.81 20.32 -0.28
C MET A 380 23.53 21.33 -1.19
N GLU A 381 23.63 22.60 -0.80
CA GLU A 381 24.38 23.62 -1.57
C GLU A 381 25.86 23.28 -1.65
N LEU A 382 26.46 22.77 -0.56
CA LEU A 382 27.85 22.31 -0.56
C LEU A 382 28.05 21.09 -1.46
N LYS A 383 27.10 20.15 -1.48
CA LYS A 383 27.14 18.99 -2.39
C LYS A 383 27.00 19.40 -3.85
N MET A 384 26.15 20.39 -4.16
CA MET A 384 26.00 20.95 -5.50
C MET A 384 27.27 21.67 -5.97
N LYS A 385 27.88 22.49 -5.12
CA LYS A 385 29.16 23.16 -5.45
C LYS A 385 30.30 22.16 -5.70
N ASN A 386 30.37 21.08 -4.92
CA ASN A 386 31.35 20.01 -5.12
C ASN A 386 31.11 19.17 -6.39
N LEU A 387 29.89 19.18 -6.95
CA LEU A 387 29.57 18.56 -8.24
C LEU A 387 29.92 19.49 -9.41
N GLU A 388 29.66 20.80 -9.27
CA GLU A 388 30.02 21.82 -10.26
C GLU A 388 31.55 21.97 -10.41
N GLU A 389 32.33 21.83 -9.34
CA GLU A 389 33.80 21.84 -9.41
C GLU A 389 34.41 20.61 -10.11
N LYS A 390 33.64 19.53 -10.32
CA LYS A 390 34.11 18.32 -11.00
C LYS A 390 33.80 18.27 -12.50
N ASP A 391 33.00 19.21 -13.02
CA ASP A 391 32.51 19.18 -14.41
C ASP A 391 33.24 20.16 -15.35
N TYR A 392 34.21 20.94 -14.85
CA TYR A 392 35.09 21.78 -15.67
C TYR A 392 36.45 21.12 -15.88
N GLY A 393 36.52 20.21 -16.85
CA GLY A 393 37.76 19.53 -17.19
C GLY A 393 37.73 18.76 -18.51
N TYR A 394 37.19 19.34 -19.59
CA TYR A 394 37.44 18.86 -20.97
C TYR A 394 37.25 20.00 -21.99
N ASP A 395 38.24 20.89 -22.09
CA ASP A 395 38.52 21.63 -23.33
C ASP A 395 39.58 20.85 -24.10
N ASN A 396 39.18 20.19 -25.19
CA ASN A 396 39.98 19.96 -26.41
C ASN A 396 39.16 19.10 -27.41
N MET A 397 38.41 19.78 -28.28
CA MET A 397 37.84 19.22 -29.51
C MET A 397 38.67 19.73 -30.70
N PRO A 398 39.27 18.86 -31.54
CA PRO A 398 39.90 19.30 -32.78
C PRO A 398 38.85 19.55 -33.87
N GLU A 399 38.95 20.72 -34.52
CA GLU A 399 38.18 21.11 -35.69
C GLU A 399 38.40 20.14 -36.87
N LEU A 400 37.33 19.47 -37.31
CA LEU A 400 37.29 18.75 -38.58
C LEU A 400 37.11 19.75 -39.73
N ARG A 401 38.23 20.15 -40.34
CA ARG A 401 38.27 20.83 -41.63
C ARG A 401 37.66 19.94 -42.71
N ARG A 402 36.57 20.40 -43.33
CA ARG A 402 36.20 19.99 -44.68
C ARG A 402 37.21 20.61 -45.65
N THR A 403 37.95 19.76 -46.36
CA THR A 403 38.58 20.14 -47.62
C THR A 403 38.01 19.25 -48.72
N ASN A 404 37.39 19.91 -49.69
CA ASN A 404 37.19 19.37 -51.04
C ASN A 404 38.56 19.16 -51.68
N ILE A 405 38.67 18.15 -52.56
CA ILE A 405 39.23 18.17 -53.92
C ILE A 405 39.47 16.71 -54.35
N GLY A 406 38.96 16.32 -55.52
CA GLY A 406 39.26 15.07 -56.21
C GLY A 406 38.03 14.37 -56.74
#